data_AF-A0A2M8EH83-F1
#
_entry.id   AF-A0A2M8EH83-F1
#
_cell.length_a   1.000
_cell.length_b   1.000
_cell.length_c   1.000
_cell.angle_alpha   90.00
_cell.angle_beta   90.00
_cell.angle_gamma   90.00
#
_symmetry.space_group_name_H-M   'P 1'
#
loop_
_entity.id
_entity.type
_entity.pdbx_description
1 polymer ?
#
loop_
_entity_poly.entity_id
_entity_poly.type
_entity_poly.pdbx_seq_one_letter_code
_entity_poly.pdbx_strand_id
1 'polypeptide(L)' 'MKPITSLIRLRISAHDAHYAGGLVDGARMLNLFGDVATELLIRSDGD' A
#
# COMPACT_ATOMS: atom_id res chain seq x y z
N MET A 1 15.84 -8.10 18.22
CA MET A 1 15.68 -7.14 17.12
C MET A 1 14.56 -6.18 17.48
N LYS A 2 14.65 -4.88 17.16
CA LYS A 2 13.52 -3.97 17.37
C LYS A 2 12.44 -4.25 16.32
N PRO A 3 11.14 -4.20 16.65
CA PRO A 3 10.08 -4.37 15.66
C PRO A 3 10.15 -3.25 14.62
N ILE A 4 10.02 -3.62 13.34
CA ILE A 4 10.04 -2.70 12.19
C ILE A 4 8.61 -2.52 11.68
N THR A 5 8.23 -1.28 11.41
CA THR A 5 6.91 -0.93 10.85
C THR A 5 7.07 -0.04 9.63
N SER A 6 6.20 -0.21 8.64
CA SER A 6 6.04 0.68 7.49
C SER A 6 4.59 1.20 7.47
N LEU A 7 4.39 2.44 7.00
CA LEU A 7 3.08 3.09 6.93
C LEU A 7 2.99 3.93 5.66
N ILE A 8 2.07 3.56 4.78
CA ILE A 8 1.60 4.43 3.70
C ILE A 8 0.30 5.10 4.16
N ARG A 9 0.29 6.43 4.17
CA ARG A 9 -0.90 7.24 4.43
C ARG A 9 -1.09 8.22 3.29
N LEU A 10 -2.19 8.06 2.55
CA LEU A 10 -2.54 8.89 1.41
C LEU A 10 -4.04 9.11 1.31
N ARG A 11 -4.43 10.07 0.49
CA ARG A 11 -5.83 10.30 0.09
C ARG A 11 -6.07 9.63 -1.25
N ILE A 12 -7.14 8.85 -1.33
CA ILE A 12 -7.64 8.26 -2.57
C ILE A 12 -8.32 9.35 -3.40
N SER A 13 -7.93 9.45 -4.68
CA SER A 13 -8.46 10.41 -5.65
C SER A 13 -9.70 9.84 -6.35
N ALA A 14 -10.50 10.73 -6.96
CA ALA A 14 -11.58 10.30 -7.85
C ALA A 14 -11.06 9.51 -9.07
N HIS A 15 -9.79 9.71 -9.46
CA HIS A 15 -9.14 8.95 -10.53
C HIS A 15 -8.86 7.49 -10.15
N ASP A 16 -8.79 7.17 -8.84
CA ASP A 16 -8.57 5.80 -8.37
C ASP A 16 -9.87 4.97 -8.34
N ALA A 17 -11.04 5.59 -8.57
CA ALA A 17 -12.31 4.89 -8.61
C ALA A 17 -12.37 3.96 -9.83
N HIS A 18 -12.75 2.70 -9.59
CA HIS A 18 -12.81 1.67 -10.63
C HIS A 18 -14.24 1.23 -10.94
N TYR A 19 -15.11 1.25 -9.93
CA TYR A 19 -16.51 0.90 -10.05
C TYR A 19 -17.43 2.13 -9.92
N ALA A 20 -18.69 1.95 -10.31
CA ALA A 20 -19.72 2.98 -10.17
C ALA A 20 -19.85 3.47 -8.72
N GLY A 21 -20.30 4.71 -8.55
CA GLY A 21 -20.47 5.31 -7.22
C GLY A 21 -19.16 5.70 -6.52
N GLY A 22 -18.04 5.79 -7.24
CA GLY A 22 -16.75 6.19 -6.67
C GLY A 22 -16.05 5.07 -5.89
N LEU A 23 -16.41 3.81 -6.13
CA LEU A 23 -15.85 2.67 -5.43
C LEU A 23 -14.51 2.25 -6.06
N VAL A 24 -13.48 2.17 -5.23
CA VAL A 24 -12.15 1.67 -5.60
C VAL A 24 -12.14 0.15 -5.51
N ASP A 25 -11.44 -0.49 -6.45
CA ASP A 25 -11.25 -1.93 -6.41
C ASP A 25 -10.26 -2.40 -5.32
N GLY A 26 -10.29 -3.70 -5.03
CA GLY A 26 -9.37 -4.29 -4.07
C GLY A 26 -7.92 -4.39 -4.57
N ALA A 27 -7.70 -4.41 -5.89
CA ALA A 27 -6.37 -4.50 -6.47
C ALA A 27 -5.54 -3.25 -6.16
N ARG A 28 -6.17 -2.07 -6.09
CA ARG A 28 -5.54 -0.83 -5.63
C ARG A 28 -4.97 -0.96 -4.22
N MET A 29 -5.70 -1.63 -3.32
CA MET A 29 -5.21 -1.91 -1.97
C MET A 29 -4.04 -2.89 -2.00
N LEU A 30 -4.12 -3.97 -2.80
CA LEU A 30 -3.04 -4.95 -2.93
C LEU A 30 -1.74 -4.33 -3.45
N ASN A 31 -1.82 -3.37 -4.37
CA ASN A 31 -0.65 -2.63 -4.83
C ASN A 31 0.03 -1.86 -3.67
N LEU A 32 -0.75 -1.14 -2.85
CA LEU A 32 -0.21 -0.42 -1.68
C LEU A 32 0.34 -1.37 -0.61
N PHE A 33 -0.26 -2.55 -0.44
CA PHE A 33 0.29 -3.60 0.42
C PHE A 33 1.63 -4.12 -0.10
N GLY A 34 1.80 -4.24 -1.42
CA GLY A 34 3.07 -4.60 -2.05
C GLY A 34 4.18 -3.59 -1.72
N ASP A 35 3.87 -2.29 -1.76
CA ASP A 35 4.83 -1.24 -1.41
C ASP A 35 5.25 -1.30 0.07
N VAL A 36 4.28 -1.50 0.98
CA VAL A 36 4.58 -1.71 2.41
C VAL A 36 5.44 -2.95 2.63
N ALA A 37 5.13 -4.07 1.95
CA ALA A 37 5.91 -5.29 2.05
C ALA A 37 7.34 -5.09 1.54
N THR A 38 7.51 -4.39 0.41
CA THR A 38 8.81 -4.04 -0.16
C THR A 38 9.64 -3.24 0.85
N GLU A 39 9.07 -2.19 1.46
CA GLU A 39 9.78 -1.40 2.45
C GLU A 39 10.15 -2.20 3.70
N LEU A 40 9.26 -3.09 4.17
CA LEU A 40 9.56 -3.96 5.31
C LEU A 40 10.72 -4.90 5.00
N LEU A 41 10.74 -5.53 3.82
CA LEU A 41 11.77 -6.49 3.42
C LEU A 41 13.13 -5.80 3.23
N ILE A 42 13.17 -4.62 2.59
CA ILE A 42 14.41 -3.83 2.48
C ILE A 42 14.97 -3.51 3.87
N ARG A 43 14.11 -3.13 4.82
CA ARG A 43 14.53 -2.78 6.18
C ARG A 43 14.93 -3.98 7.03
N SER A 44 14.34 -5.16 6.79
CA SER A 44 14.64 -6.36 7.58
C SER A 44 15.79 -7.17 7.02
N ASP A 45 15.88 -7.30 5.70
CA ASP A 45 16.72 -8.28 5.02
C ASP A 45 17.85 -7.63 4.21
N GLY A 46 17.82 -6.31 4.03
CA GLY A 46 18.68 -5.59 3.09
C GLY A 46 18.07 -5.59 1.68
N ASP A 47 18.72 -4.88 0.75
CA ASP A 47 18.37 -4.90 -0.68
C ASP A 47 18.91 -6.18 -1.34
#